data_AF-W1XQ37-F1
#
_entry.id   AF-W1XQ37-F1
#
_cell.length_a   1.000
_cell.length_b   1.000
_cell.length_c   1.000
_cell.angle_alpha   90.00
_cell.angle_beta   90.00
_cell.angle_gamma   90.00
#
_symmetry.space_group_name_H-M   'P 1'
#
loop_
_entity.id
_entity.type
_entity.pdbx_description
1 polymer ?
#
loop_
_entity_poly.entity_id
_entity_poly.type
_entity_poly.pdbx_seq_one_letter_code
_entity_poly.pdbx_strand_id
1 'polypeptide(L)'
;VIRSNLDRSPMYAGVIEGVGPRYCPSIEDKVMRFADRNQHQIFLEPEGLTSNEIYPNGISTSLPFDVQMQIVRSMQGMENAKIVRPGYAIEYDFFDPRDLKPTLESKFIQGLFFAGQINGTT
;
A
#
# COMPACT_ATOMS: atom_id res chain seq x y z
N VAL A 1 13.41 7.80 11.18
CA VAL A 1 12.33 6.84 11.43
C VAL A 1 12.33 5.72 10.39
N ILE A 2 11.90 5.97 9.14
CA ILE A 2 11.73 4.92 8.11
C ILE A 2 13.03 4.16 7.80
N ARG A 3 14.10 4.87 7.40
CA ARG A 3 15.39 4.23 7.03
C ARG A 3 15.99 3.36 8.15
N SER A 4 15.71 3.71 9.40
CA SER A 4 16.21 3.01 10.58
C SER A 4 15.42 1.74 10.92
N ASN A 5 14.33 1.46 10.22
CA ASN A 5 13.43 0.31 10.47
C ASN A 5 13.11 -0.48 9.19
N LEU A 6 13.89 -0.30 8.11
CA LEU A 6 13.62 -0.98 6.83
C LEU A 6 13.71 -2.50 6.95
N ASP A 7 14.65 -2.99 7.76
CA ASP A 7 14.82 -4.40 8.13
C ASP A 7 13.57 -5.02 8.78
N ARG A 8 12.67 -4.18 9.31
CA ARG A 8 11.42 -4.59 9.94
C ARG A 8 10.22 -4.56 8.99
N SER A 9 10.39 -4.08 7.75
CA SER A 9 9.32 -4.13 6.74
C SER A 9 9.24 -5.53 6.15
N PRO A 10 8.07 -6.19 6.13
CA PRO A 10 7.88 -7.48 5.47
C PRO A 10 8.33 -7.50 4.00
N MET A 11 8.23 -6.36 3.31
CA MET A 11 8.70 -6.16 1.93
C MET A 11 10.22 -6.29 1.79
N TYR A 12 10.99 -5.88 2.80
CA TYR A 12 12.46 -5.88 2.79
C TYR A 12 13.06 -7.05 3.56
N ALA A 13 12.32 -7.59 4.53
CA ALA A 13 12.73 -8.75 5.34
C ALA A 13 12.58 -10.08 4.59
N GLY A 14 12.09 -10.07 3.35
CA GLY A 14 11.88 -11.28 2.53
C GLY A 14 10.73 -12.16 3.02
N VAL A 15 9.77 -11.58 3.76
CA VAL A 15 8.57 -12.29 4.24
C VAL A 15 7.49 -12.31 3.15
N ILE A 16 7.45 -11.27 2.31
CA ILE A 16 6.55 -11.17 1.15
C ILE A 16 7.35 -11.55 -0.09
N GLU A 17 6.86 -12.53 -0.86
CA GLU A 17 7.49 -12.96 -2.12
C GLU A 17 7.05 -12.06 -3.29
N GLY A 18 5.83 -11.53 -3.21
CA GLY A 18 5.23 -10.64 -4.19
C GLY A 18 6.01 -9.32 -4.33
N VAL A 19 6.22 -8.90 -5.59
CA VAL A 19 6.78 -7.59 -5.88
C VAL A 19 5.70 -6.52 -5.72
N GLY A 20 5.95 -5.53 -4.87
CA GLY A 20 5.04 -4.41 -4.65
C GLY A 20 4.74 -3.60 -5.92
N PRO A 21 3.68 -2.77 -5.91
CA PRO A 21 3.30 -1.97 -7.08
C PRO A 21 4.45 -1.03 -7.51
N ARG A 22 4.78 -1.01 -8.80
CA ARG A 22 5.86 -0.11 -9.30
C ARG A 22 5.51 1.38 -9.15
N TYR A 23 4.24 1.73 -9.36
CA TYR A 23 3.79 3.12 -9.52
C TYR A 23 3.25 3.75 -8.22
N CYS A 24 2.72 2.93 -7.31
CA CYS A 24 2.27 3.35 -5.98
C CYS A 24 3.07 2.60 -4.91
N PRO A 25 4.38 2.88 -4.78
CA PRO A 25 5.20 2.21 -3.78
C PRO A 25 4.75 2.60 -2.36
N SER A 26 4.99 1.69 -1.41
CA SER A 26 4.90 2.03 0.02
C SER A 26 5.83 3.19 0.37
N ILE A 27 5.59 3.87 1.50
CA ILE A 27 6.42 5.00 1.91
C ILE A 27 7.87 4.56 2.17
N GLU A 28 8.08 3.35 2.70
CA GLU A 28 9.40 2.75 2.85
C GLU A 28 10.12 2.56 1.50
N ASP A 29 9.42 2.09 0.47
CA ASP A 29 9.96 1.98 -0.89
C ASP A 29 10.22 3.35 -1.53
N LYS A 30 9.29 4.30 -1.36
CA LYS A 30 9.36 5.64 -1.95
C LYS A 30 10.60 6.39 -1.42
N VAL A 31 10.86 6.32 -0.12
CA VAL A 31 12.01 6.97 0.53
C VAL A 31 13.33 6.35 0.09
N MET A 32 13.36 5.06 -0.23
CA MET A 32 14.55 4.39 -0.75
C MET A 32 14.78 4.68 -2.24
N ARG A 33 13.71 4.65 -3.04
CA ARG A 33 13.79 4.86 -4.49
C ARG A 33 14.08 6.31 -4.86
N PHE A 34 13.55 7.26 -4.10
CA PHE A 34 13.70 8.70 -4.33
C PHE A 34 14.48 9.34 -3.19
N ALA A 35 15.65 8.78 -2.88
CA ALA A 35 16.46 9.14 -1.72
C ALA A 35 17.00 10.59 -1.74
N ASP A 36 17.00 11.22 -2.92
CA ASP A 36 17.35 12.63 -3.19
C ASP A 36 16.23 13.61 -2.80
N ARG A 37 15.00 13.12 -2.60
CA ARG A 37 13.86 13.95 -2.20
C ARG A 37 13.89 14.20 -0.70
N ASN A 38 13.92 15.48 -0.33
CA ASN A 38 13.90 15.90 1.07
C ASN A 38 12.50 15.83 1.71
N GLN A 39 11.44 15.70 0.90
CA GLN A 39 10.07 15.65 1.38
C GLN A 39 9.15 14.91 0.41
N HIS A 40 8.06 14.35 0.94
CA HIS A 40 6.98 13.74 0.17
C HIS A 40 5.64 14.34 0.61
N GLN A 41 4.83 14.77 -0.35
CA GLN A 41 3.51 15.31 -0.08
C GLN A 41 2.53 14.20 0.32
N ILE A 42 1.76 14.46 1.37
CA ILE A 42 0.69 13.61 1.90
C ILE A 42 -0.62 14.39 1.84
N PHE A 43 -1.69 13.75 1.40
CA PHE A 43 -3.04 14.31 1.44
C PHE A 43 -3.82 13.70 2.60
N LEU A 44 -4.49 14.54 3.38
CA LEU A 44 -5.38 14.11 4.45
C LEU A 44 -6.81 14.14 3.92
N GLU A 45 -7.38 12.97 3.66
CA GLU A 45 -8.68 12.82 3.02
C GLU A 45 -9.70 12.33 4.05
N PRO A 46 -10.76 13.10 4.39
CA PRO A 46 -11.82 12.63 5.26
C PRO A 46 -12.55 11.43 4.63
N GLU A 47 -12.75 10.34 5.39
CA GLU A 47 -13.41 9.14 4.85
C GLU A 47 -14.95 9.26 4.77
N GLY A 48 -15.52 10.32 5.33
CA GLY A 48 -16.96 10.60 5.23
C GLY A 48 -17.36 11.89 5.93
N LEU A 49 -18.60 12.32 5.70
CA LEU A 49 -19.15 13.56 6.28
C LEU A 49 -19.33 13.51 7.80
N THR A 50 -19.51 12.31 8.35
CA THR A 50 -19.77 12.07 9.78
C THR A 50 -18.68 11.23 10.45
N SER A 51 -17.70 10.75 9.68
CA SER A 51 -16.59 9.97 10.20
C SER A 51 -15.51 10.90 10.75
N ASN A 52 -14.87 10.48 11.85
CA ASN A 52 -13.66 11.12 12.35
C ASN A 52 -12.39 10.46 11.79
N GLU A 53 -12.53 9.48 10.89
CA GLU A 53 -11.42 8.80 10.23
C GLU A 53 -10.91 9.66 9.06
N ILE A 54 -9.58 9.76 8.97
CA ILE A 54 -8.87 10.46 7.90
C ILE A 54 -7.92 9.45 7.25
N TYR A 55 -8.00 9.35 5.93
CA TYR A 55 -7.08 8.58 5.11
C TYR A 55 -5.85 9.44 4.75
N PRO A 56 -4.64 9.10 5.23
CA PRO A 56 -3.43 9.83 4.91
C PRO A 56 -2.82 9.30 3.60
N ASN A 57 -3.36 9.74 2.47
CA ASN A 57 -2.93 9.32 1.15
C ASN A 57 -1.45 9.71 0.90
N GLY A 58 -0.63 8.70 0.59
CA GLY A 58 0.80 8.84 0.33
C GLY A 58 1.72 8.21 1.38
N ILE A 59 1.18 7.65 2.47
CA ILE A 59 1.96 6.89 3.49
C ILE A 59 1.57 5.42 3.63
N SER A 60 1.10 4.76 2.56
CA SER A 60 0.87 3.31 2.56
C SER A 60 2.13 2.58 3.05
N THR A 61 1.99 1.63 3.99
CA THR A 61 3.15 1.00 4.65
C THR A 61 2.80 -0.38 5.20
N SER A 62 3.83 -1.21 5.32
CA SER A 62 3.81 -2.53 5.95
C SER A 62 4.61 -2.58 7.25
N LEU A 63 5.18 -1.46 7.68
CA LEU A 63 6.04 -1.38 8.87
C LEU A 63 5.27 -1.71 10.16
N PRO A 64 5.95 -2.16 11.23
CA PRO A 64 5.32 -2.41 12.52
C PRO A 64 4.62 -1.18 13.10
N PHE A 65 3.55 -1.40 13.86
CA PHE A 65 2.68 -0.34 14.40
C PHE A 65 3.42 0.76 15.18
N ASP A 66 4.42 0.40 15.99
CA ASP A 66 5.24 1.36 16.73
C ASP A 66 5.97 2.33 15.79
N VAL A 67 6.47 1.82 14.66
CA VAL A 67 7.13 2.62 13.62
C VAL A 67 6.11 3.46 12.87
N GLN A 68 4.95 2.90 12.53
CA GLN A 68 3.87 3.66 11.90
C GLN A 68 3.47 4.87 12.75
N MET A 69 3.33 4.69 14.07
CA MET A 69 3.02 5.78 15.00
C MET A 69 4.12 6.84 15.00
N GLN A 70 5.40 6.44 14.95
CA GLN A 70 6.53 7.37 14.85
C GLN A 70 6.51 8.14 13.52
N ILE A 71 6.19 7.48 12.40
CA ILE A 71 6.06 8.13 11.08
C ILE A 71 4.95 9.17 11.13
N VAL A 72 3.75 8.77 11.55
CA VAL A 72 2.57 9.65 11.58
C VAL A 72 2.85 10.87 12.45
N ARG A 73 3.38 10.69 13.67
CA ARG A 73 3.67 11.80 14.59
C ARG A 73 4.84 12.68 14.19
N SER A 74 5.66 12.24 13.22
CA SER A 74 6.70 13.07 12.65
C SER A 74 6.19 14.04 11.58
N MET A 75 4.96 13.87 11.09
CA MET A 75 4.35 14.77 10.12
C MET A 75 3.82 16.03 10.82
N GLN A 76 4.11 17.19 10.25
CA GLN A 76 3.66 18.47 10.79
C GLN A 76 2.14 18.52 10.93
N GLY A 77 1.65 18.89 12.12
CA GLY A 77 0.23 18.94 12.48
C GLY A 77 -0.34 17.62 12.99
N MET A 78 0.41 16.52 12.92
CA MET A 78 -0.03 15.17 13.33
C MET A 78 0.69 14.67 14.59
N GLU A 79 1.35 15.56 15.35
CA GLU A 79 2.22 15.22 16.48
C GLU A 79 1.48 14.42 17.57
N ASN A 80 0.18 14.69 17.72
CA ASN A 80 -0.73 14.02 18.67
C ASN A 80 -1.76 13.12 18.00
N ALA A 81 -1.60 12.81 16.71
CA ALA A 81 -2.53 11.96 15.98
C ALA A 81 -2.62 10.56 16.61
N LYS A 82 -3.80 9.96 16.46
CA LYS A 82 -4.08 8.59 16.88
C LYS A 82 -4.38 7.76 15.63
N ILE A 83 -3.73 6.61 15.53
CA ILE A 83 -4.00 5.64 14.48
C ILE A 83 -5.22 4.83 14.92
N VAL A 84 -6.32 4.94 14.15
CA VAL A 84 -7.54 4.14 14.36
C VAL A 84 -7.34 2.73 13.81
N ARG A 85 -6.70 2.62 12.64
CA ARG A 85 -6.41 1.36 11.96
C ARG A 85 -4.96 1.40 11.46
N PRO A 86 -4.13 0.39 11.77
CA PRO A 86 -2.77 0.33 11.26
C PRO A 86 -2.76 0.12 9.74
N GLY A 87 -1.75 0.68 9.07
CA GLY A 87 -1.41 0.30 7.70
C GLY A 87 -0.95 -1.15 7.63
N TYR A 88 -1.17 -1.78 6.49
CA TYR A 88 -0.78 -3.16 6.25
C TYR A 88 -0.51 -3.38 4.76
N ALA A 89 0.18 -4.47 4.46
CA ALA A 89 0.25 -5.02 3.11
C ALA A 89 -0.59 -6.30 3.04
N ILE A 90 -1.15 -6.56 1.87
CA ILE A 90 -1.87 -7.80 1.57
C ILE A 90 -1.21 -8.47 0.37
N GLU A 91 -0.93 -9.76 0.52
CA GLU A 91 -0.48 -10.63 -0.57
C GLU A 91 -1.64 -11.56 -0.93
N TYR A 92 -1.89 -11.73 -2.22
CA TYR A 92 -2.99 -12.53 -2.74
C TYR A 92 -2.67 -13.09 -4.12
N ASP A 93 -3.29 -14.21 -4.44
CA ASP A 93 -3.18 -14.84 -5.75
C ASP A 93 -3.99 -14.06 -6.80
N PHE A 94 -3.49 -14.03 -8.03
CA PHE A 94 -4.21 -13.54 -9.20
C PHE A 94 -4.01 -14.50 -10.37
N PHE A 95 -4.95 -14.50 -11.31
CA PHE A 95 -4.83 -15.23 -12.56
C PHE A 95 -4.21 -14.34 -13.63
N ASP A 96 -3.35 -14.90 -14.47
CA ASP A 96 -2.76 -14.16 -15.57
C ASP A 96 -3.87 -13.66 -16.52
N PRO A 97 -4.06 -12.33 -16.67
CA PRO A 97 -5.13 -11.80 -17.50
C PRO A 97 -4.95 -12.16 -18.99
N ARG A 98 -3.76 -12.64 -19.41
CA ARG A 98 -3.53 -13.17 -20.75
C ARG A 98 -4.31 -14.46 -21.02
N ASP A 99 -4.84 -15.12 -19.99
CA ASP A 99 -5.70 -16.29 -20.10
C ASP A 99 -7.18 -15.95 -20.36
N LEU A 100 -7.52 -14.66 -20.39
CA LEU A 100 -8.86 -14.18 -20.72
C LEU A 100 -8.97 -13.70 -22.16
N LYS A 101 -10.17 -13.79 -22.73
CA LYS A 101 -10.54 -13.09 -23.97
C LYS A 101 -10.71 -11.59 -23.67
N PRO A 102 -10.71 -10.71 -24.70
CA PRO A 102 -11.05 -9.29 -24.51
C PRO A 102 -12.44 -9.03 -23.89
N THR A 103 -13.33 -10.03 -23.92
CA THR A 103 -14.63 -10.02 -23.25
C THR A 103 -14.57 -10.39 -21.77
N LEU A 104 -13.38 -10.60 -21.19
CA LEU A 104 -13.11 -11.08 -19.83
C LEU A 104 -13.52 -12.53 -19.54
N GLU A 105 -14.00 -13.25 -20.56
CA GLU A 105 -14.29 -14.69 -20.45
C GLU A 105 -12.99 -15.50 -20.44
N SER A 106 -12.92 -16.52 -19.59
CA SER A 106 -11.82 -17.49 -19.56
C SER A 106 -11.67 -18.21 -20.90
N LYS A 107 -10.42 -18.38 -21.36
CA LYS A 107 -10.11 -19.22 -22.53
C LYS A 107 -10.27 -20.72 -22.24
N PHE A 108 -10.31 -21.11 -20.97
CA PHE A 108 -10.36 -22.51 -20.55
C PHE A 108 -11.77 -23.00 -20.20
N ILE A 109 -12.63 -22.12 -19.67
CA ILE A 109 -13.98 -22.45 -19.23
C ILE A 109 -14.98 -21.48 -19.81
N GLN A 110 -15.86 -21.96 -20.69
CA GLN A 110 -16.92 -21.16 -21.28
C GLN A 110 -17.93 -20.72 -20.20
N GLY A 111 -18.34 -19.45 -20.24
CA GLY A 111 -19.26 -18.86 -19.28
C GLY A 111 -18.63 -18.43 -17.95
N LEU A 112 -17.32 -18.64 -17.75
CA LEU A 112 -16.60 -18.14 -16.58
C LEU A 112 -15.91 -16.80 -16.92
N PHE A 113 -16.18 -15.76 -16.14
CA PHE A 113 -15.64 -14.41 -16.34
C PHE A 113 -14.92 -13.93 -15.09
N PHE A 114 -13.78 -13.25 -15.27
CA PHE A 114 -13.04 -12.65 -14.16
C PHE A 114 -12.94 -11.13 -14.31
N ALA A 115 -13.05 -10.41 -13.20
CA ALA A 115 -12.95 -8.95 -13.14
C ALA A 115 -12.40 -8.47 -11.79
N GLY A 116 -11.68 -7.35 -11.78
CA GLY A 116 -11.09 -6.76 -10.57
C GLY A 116 -9.72 -7.35 -10.22
N GLN A 117 -9.35 -7.30 -8.94
CA GLN A 117 -8.00 -7.65 -8.46
C GLN A 117 -7.54 -9.07 -8.83
N ILE A 118 -8.49 -10.00 -8.98
CA ILE A 118 -8.22 -11.37 -9.46
C ILE A 118 -7.59 -11.42 -10.86
N ASN A 119 -7.68 -10.35 -11.66
CA ASN A 119 -7.03 -10.18 -12.97
C ASN A 119 -5.68 -9.43 -12.89
N GLY A 120 -5.11 -9.22 -11.70
CA GLY A 120 -3.86 -8.50 -11.51
C GLY A 120 -3.97 -6.97 -11.64
N THR A 121 -5.18 -6.42 -11.52
CA THR A 121 -5.38 -4.96 -11.41
C THR A 121 -5.39 -4.51 -9.95
N THR A 122 -5.04 -3.26 -9.66
CA THR A 122 -5.11 -2.67 -8.31
C THR A 122 -5.70 -1.27 -8.35
#